data_AF-G8LZX3-F1
#
_entry.id   AF-G8LZX3-F1
#
_cell.length_a   1.000
_cell.length_b   1.000
_cell.length_c   1.000
_cell.angle_alpha   90.00
_cell.angle_beta   90.00
_cell.angle_gamma   90.00
#
_symmetry.space_group_name_H-M   'P 1'
#
loop_
_entity.id
_entity.type
_entity.pdbx_description
1 polymer ?
#
loop_
_entity_poly.entity_id
_entity_poly.type
_entity_poly.pdbx_seq_one_letter_code
_entity_poly.pdbx_strand_id
1 'polypeptide(L)'
;MSRKISVHISFLIALSMILTAFISMSTTVKANEIKDIVYGDLNGDGNADSIDYATLKMYLVGIIQLSEKQLKASDLNLDGDVNSIDFAHFKRYLLGMIKSLPVEPVEATPTPVITTPTPTSIIPTPTSFVKEGDIVLEPNGSMTLEQAIKSIQPGNTIYLKSGTYKYSKTIVIAEGNNGYPGAYKKIASYGNDKPIIDFSAMAENSSNRGIVLAGNYWHIKNIAIHGAGDNGMLVAGHNNIIEACNFMYNRDSGLQLSRYNSSYTTKDKWPSNNLIVDCYSAENMDSRAEDADGFAAKLTCGEGNIFRNCKAEFNCDDGWDLYTKSDTGAIGVVIMENCEASNNGKYRSGRLTGGDGNGFKLGDDTASVPHILKNCTANYNVKHGFTGNGNPARIVMENCSGTGNGGKLFDRLNNAIFR
;
A
#
# COMPACT_ATOMS: atom_id res chain seq x y z
N MET A 1 28.87 87.69 37.18
CA MET A 1 29.18 87.54 38.62
C MET A 1 29.78 86.15 38.82
N SER A 2 31.11 86.03 38.69
CA SER A 2 32.06 85.88 39.81
C SER A 2 32.32 84.43 40.21
N ARG A 3 33.52 83.97 39.79
CA ARG A 3 34.46 83.06 40.47
C ARG A 3 33.96 81.69 40.93
N LYS A 4 34.62 80.63 40.43
CA LYS A 4 35.37 79.71 41.31
C LYS A 4 36.53 79.06 40.59
N ILE A 5 37.71 79.34 41.13
CA ILE A 5 39.01 78.73 40.90
C ILE A 5 39.11 77.48 41.79
N SER A 6 39.61 76.40 41.19
CA SER A 6 40.51 75.36 41.71
C SER A 6 40.44 74.90 43.18
N VAL A 7 40.14 73.60 43.36
CA VAL A 7 40.86 72.62 44.21
C VAL A 7 40.56 71.25 43.55
N HIS A 8 41.37 70.69 42.65
CA HIS A 8 42.56 69.85 42.86
C HIS A 8 42.39 68.65 43.81
N ILE A 9 42.77 67.47 43.27
CA ILE A 9 43.37 66.31 43.96
C ILE A 9 42.46 65.07 44.15
N SER A 10 42.85 64.02 43.43
CA SER A 10 42.67 62.59 43.72
C SER A 10 41.33 61.92 43.38
N PHE A 11 41.25 61.37 42.17
CA PHE A 11 41.07 59.91 41.96
C PHE A 11 41.29 59.62 40.47
N LEU A 12 42.55 59.71 40.02
CA LEU A 12 42.94 59.41 38.65
C LEU A 12 44.28 58.66 38.59
N ILE A 13 44.40 57.57 39.36
CA ILE A 13 45.36 56.47 39.13
C ILE A 13 44.64 55.15 39.47
N ALA A 14 43.87 54.63 38.52
CA ALA A 14 43.52 53.21 38.41
C ALA A 14 43.02 52.86 36.99
N LEU A 15 43.41 53.66 35.99
CA LEU A 15 43.06 53.46 34.58
C LEU A 15 44.29 53.73 33.70
N SER A 16 45.35 52.97 33.96
CA SER A 16 46.55 52.88 33.11
C SER A 16 47.42 51.79 33.74
N MET A 17 47.29 50.55 33.23
CA MET A 17 48.20 49.39 33.34
C MET A 17 47.46 48.04 33.25
N ILE A 18 46.55 47.87 32.29
CA ILE A 18 46.37 46.58 31.59
C ILE A 18 46.20 46.90 30.10
N LEU A 19 47.29 47.42 29.53
CA LEU A 19 47.52 47.50 28.09
C LEU A 19 48.79 46.67 27.84
N THR A 20 48.77 45.89 26.76
CA THR A 20 49.80 44.96 26.25
C THR A 20 49.87 43.58 26.90
N ALA A 21 48.95 42.70 26.48
CA ALA A 21 49.33 41.38 26.00
C ALA A 21 48.63 41.11 24.65
N PHE A 22 48.96 41.92 23.64
CA PHE A 22 48.84 41.51 22.25
C PHE A 22 50.00 40.54 21.98
N ILE A 23 49.81 39.28 22.37
CA ILE A 23 50.59 38.19 21.82
C ILE A 23 49.87 37.79 20.55
N SER A 24 50.55 37.95 19.40
CA SER A 24 50.16 37.34 18.14
C SER A 24 50.22 35.82 18.29
N MET A 25 49.18 35.24 18.85
CA MET A 25 48.96 33.81 18.76
C MET A 25 48.05 33.60 17.57
N SER A 26 48.64 33.06 16.51
CA SER A 26 47.95 32.58 15.31
C SER A 26 46.73 31.77 15.75
N THR A 27 45.55 32.38 15.70
CA THR A 27 44.34 31.57 15.60
C THR A 27 44.38 31.03 14.18
N THR A 28 44.96 29.83 14.04
CA THR A 28 44.36 28.86 13.15
C THR A 28 42.87 28.93 13.44
N VAL A 29 42.12 29.61 12.56
CA VAL A 29 40.72 29.27 12.36
C VAL A 29 40.81 27.78 12.11
N LYS A 30 40.46 26.97 13.12
CA LYS A 30 40.09 25.59 12.87
C LYS A 30 39.11 25.73 11.73
N ALA A 31 39.47 25.22 10.56
CA ALA A 31 38.51 24.96 9.51
C ALA A 31 37.30 24.41 10.26
N ASN A 32 36.19 25.15 10.21
CA ASN A 32 34.95 24.72 10.79
C ASN A 32 34.82 23.28 10.28
N GLU A 33 34.89 22.30 11.19
CA GLU A 33 34.81 20.90 10.80
C GLU A 33 33.48 20.81 10.07
N ILE A 34 33.54 20.77 8.73
CA ILE A 34 32.44 20.29 7.93
C ILE A 34 32.42 18.83 8.31
N LYS A 35 31.73 18.51 9.41
CA LYS A 35 31.36 17.15 9.74
C LYS A 35 30.54 16.73 8.52
N ASP A 36 31.14 15.90 7.68
CA ASP A 36 30.49 15.36 6.50
C ASP A 36 29.08 14.93 6.90
N ILE A 37 28.09 15.36 6.11
CA ILE A 37 26.71 14.94 6.35
C ILE A 37 26.69 13.43 6.13
N VAL A 38 26.40 12.68 7.20
CA VAL A 38 26.15 11.25 7.11
C VAL A 38 24.69 11.09 6.69
N TYR A 39 24.47 10.77 5.42
CA TYR A 39 23.12 10.57 4.89
C TYR A 39 22.46 9.38 5.59
N GLY A 40 21.23 9.60 6.06
CA GLY A 40 20.48 8.67 6.89
C GLY A 40 20.70 8.81 8.39
N ASP A 41 21.70 9.55 8.88
CA ASP A 41 21.88 9.82 10.32
C ASP A 41 21.08 11.07 10.73
N LEU A 42 19.90 10.85 11.33
CA LEU A 42 18.98 11.91 11.74
C LEU A 42 19.08 12.21 13.24
N ASN A 43 19.61 11.29 14.06
CA ASN A 43 19.76 11.48 15.49
C ASN A 43 21.16 12.01 15.89
N GLY A 44 22.13 11.99 14.97
CA GLY A 44 23.50 12.49 15.12
C GLY A 44 24.47 11.51 15.77
N ASP A 45 24.13 10.22 15.86
CA ASP A 45 24.97 9.18 16.49
C ASP A 45 26.06 8.61 15.56
N GLY A 46 26.06 9.03 14.29
CA GLY A 46 27.03 8.63 13.28
C GLY A 46 26.64 7.39 12.48
N ASN A 47 25.48 6.78 12.75
CA ASN A 47 24.96 5.64 12.02
C ASN A 47 23.64 5.99 11.34
N ALA A 48 23.36 5.35 10.21
CA ALA A 48 22.04 5.40 9.57
C ALA A 48 21.32 4.09 9.87
N ASP A 49 20.43 4.08 10.86
CA ASP A 49 19.79 2.84 11.32
C ASP A 49 18.26 2.94 11.49
N SER A 50 17.67 1.94 12.15
CA SER A 50 16.22 1.86 12.39
C SER A 50 15.64 3.03 13.20
N ILE A 51 16.45 3.69 14.04
CA ILE A 51 16.05 4.84 14.85
C ILE A 51 15.86 6.07 13.94
N ASP A 52 16.77 6.27 13.00
CA ASP A 52 16.68 7.36 12.03
C ASP A 52 15.56 7.12 11.02
N TYR A 53 15.37 5.86 10.60
CA TYR A 53 14.23 5.48 9.76
C TYR A 53 12.89 5.77 10.45
N ALA A 54 12.78 5.50 11.76
CA ALA A 54 11.60 5.88 12.53
C ALA A 54 11.45 7.40 12.64
N THR A 55 12.56 8.13 12.78
CA THR A 55 12.59 9.61 12.81
C THR A 55 12.09 10.20 11.49
N LEU A 56 12.57 9.68 10.35
CA LEU A 56 12.10 10.06 9.03
C LEU A 56 10.60 9.76 8.86
N LYS A 57 10.13 8.60 9.34
CA LYS A 57 8.69 8.28 9.34
C LYS A 57 7.88 9.30 10.13
N MET A 58 8.32 9.65 11.34
CA MET A 58 7.64 10.63 12.20
C MET A 58 7.56 12.01 11.53
N TYR A 59 8.61 12.42 10.82
CA TYR A 59 8.60 13.64 10.02
C TYR A 59 7.58 13.57 8.88
N LEU A 60 7.61 12.50 8.07
CA LEU A 60 6.71 12.35 6.92
C LEU A 60 5.23 12.28 7.30
N VAL A 61 4.91 11.82 8.52
CA VAL A 61 3.53 11.82 9.04
C VAL A 61 3.18 13.08 9.85
N GLY A 62 4.09 14.07 9.90
CA GLY A 62 3.85 15.38 10.52
C GLY A 62 3.89 15.40 12.05
N ILE A 63 4.49 14.39 12.69
CA ILE A 63 4.60 14.32 14.16
C ILE A 63 5.74 15.22 14.66
N ILE A 64 6.83 15.33 13.91
CA ILE A 64 8.00 16.14 14.26
C ILE A 64 8.38 17.06 13.10
N GLN A 65 9.19 18.07 13.41
CA GLN A 65 9.89 18.90 12.43
C GLN A 65 11.38 18.58 12.50
N LEU A 66 12.04 18.54 11.34
CA LEU A 66 13.48 18.30 11.23
C LEU A 66 14.23 19.63 11.12
N SER A 67 15.44 19.67 11.68
CA SER A 67 16.38 20.78 11.45
C SER A 67 16.90 20.78 10.00
N GLU A 68 17.45 21.89 9.53
CA GLU A 68 18.03 21.99 8.18
C GLU A 68 19.10 20.92 7.90
N LYS A 69 19.91 20.59 8.92
CA LYS A 69 20.91 19.52 8.81
C LYS A 69 20.26 18.15 8.64
N GLN A 70 19.22 17.86 9.43
CA GLN A 70 18.47 16.59 9.34
C GLN A 70 17.71 16.48 8.02
N LEU A 71 17.16 17.57 7.50
CA LEU A 71 16.52 17.59 6.17
C LEU A 71 17.53 17.20 5.09
N LYS A 72 18.75 17.77 5.11
CA LYS A 72 19.82 17.37 4.19
C LYS A 72 20.23 15.91 4.34
N ALA A 73 20.33 15.40 5.57
CA ALA A 73 20.62 13.98 5.82
C ALA A 73 19.46 13.05 5.43
N SER A 74 18.24 13.57 5.31
CA SER A 74 17.03 12.82 4.95
C SER A 74 16.76 12.75 3.45
N ASP A 75 17.39 13.62 2.65
CA ASP A 75 17.32 13.60 1.18
C ASP A 75 18.29 12.52 0.65
N LEU A 76 17.78 11.30 0.53
CA LEU A 76 18.53 10.08 0.24
C LEU A 76 18.61 9.77 -1.25
N ASN A 77 17.93 10.51 -2.11
CA ASN A 77 18.04 10.43 -3.57
C ASN A 77 18.54 11.74 -4.22
N LEU A 78 18.83 12.77 -3.43
CA LEU A 78 19.38 14.06 -3.84
C LEU A 78 18.47 14.81 -4.82
N ASP A 79 17.15 14.65 -4.70
CA ASP A 79 16.17 15.38 -5.51
C ASP A 79 15.76 16.73 -4.89
N GLY A 80 16.20 17.01 -3.67
CA GLY A 80 15.91 18.24 -2.92
C GLY A 80 14.63 18.19 -2.09
N ASP A 81 13.84 17.13 -2.19
CA ASP A 81 12.52 16.98 -1.55
C ASP A 81 12.50 15.77 -0.60
N VAL A 82 12.46 16.00 0.72
CA VAL A 82 12.33 14.89 1.70
C VAL A 82 10.92 14.31 1.70
N ASN A 83 10.73 13.13 1.10
CA ASN A 83 9.42 12.50 0.88
C ASN A 83 9.43 10.96 1.01
N SER A 84 8.38 10.30 0.49
CA SER A 84 8.22 8.84 0.57
C SER A 84 9.25 8.06 -0.23
N ILE A 85 9.92 8.70 -1.21
CA ILE A 85 11.01 8.14 -1.99
C ILE A 85 12.24 7.94 -1.11
N ASP A 86 12.63 8.94 -0.31
CA ASP A 86 13.73 8.81 0.65
C ASP A 86 13.46 7.72 1.66
N PHE A 87 12.24 7.67 2.17
CA PHE A 87 11.82 6.63 3.11
C PHE A 87 11.97 5.23 2.50
N ALA A 88 11.63 5.06 1.22
CA ALA A 88 11.82 3.81 0.50
C ALA A 88 13.32 3.48 0.32
N HIS A 89 14.15 4.47 -0.02
CA HIS A 89 15.61 4.28 -0.11
C HIS A 89 16.22 3.89 1.23
N PHE A 90 15.80 4.53 2.32
CA PHE A 90 16.26 4.18 3.66
C PHE A 90 15.87 2.74 4.02
N LYS A 91 14.61 2.35 3.76
CA LYS A 91 14.17 0.96 3.98
C LYS A 91 15.03 -0.03 3.19
N ARG A 92 15.35 0.29 1.92
CA ARG A 92 16.22 -0.55 1.08
C ARG A 92 17.64 -0.64 1.64
N TYR A 93 18.17 0.44 2.20
CA TYR A 93 19.49 0.47 2.85
C TYR A 93 19.52 -0.43 4.09
N LEU A 94 18.54 -0.31 5.00
CA LEU A 94 18.44 -1.14 6.21
C LEU A 94 18.27 -2.63 5.89
N LEU A 95 17.64 -2.94 4.75
CA LEU A 95 17.48 -4.32 4.26
C LEU A 95 18.69 -4.81 3.43
N GLY A 96 19.76 -4.01 3.31
CA GLY A 96 20.99 -4.35 2.60
C GLY A 96 20.86 -4.40 1.07
N MET A 97 19.74 -3.90 0.51
CA MET A 97 19.42 -3.89 -0.92
C MET A 97 20.18 -2.80 -1.70
N ILE A 98 20.53 -1.71 -1.02
CA ILE A 98 21.50 -0.72 -1.49
C ILE A 98 22.62 -0.66 -0.47
N LYS A 99 23.85 -0.36 -0.91
CA LYS A 99 25.06 -0.48 -0.08
C LYS A 99 25.47 0.83 0.60
N SER A 100 24.96 1.95 0.12
CA SER A 100 25.34 3.29 0.59
C SER A 100 24.17 4.26 0.45
N LEU A 101 24.22 5.31 1.27
CA LEU A 101 23.39 6.50 1.18
C LEU A 101 24.33 7.72 0.98
N PRO A 102 23.93 8.74 0.21
CA PRO A 102 22.69 8.79 -0.58
C PRO A 102 22.79 7.88 -1.81
N VAL A 103 21.67 7.66 -2.50
CA VAL A 103 21.65 7.00 -3.80
C VAL A 103 22.00 8.04 -4.85
N GLU A 104 23.08 7.83 -5.59
CA GLU A 104 23.49 8.75 -6.65
C GLU A 104 22.38 8.88 -7.71
N PRO A 105 22.12 10.10 -8.22
CA PRO A 105 21.18 10.31 -9.32
C PRO A 105 21.64 9.52 -10.54
N VAL A 106 20.76 8.67 -11.07
CA VAL A 106 20.96 8.10 -12.42
C VAL A 106 20.88 9.27 -13.39
N GLU A 107 21.91 9.51 -14.21
CA GLU A 107 21.97 10.65 -15.15
C GLU A 107 20.63 10.88 -15.86
N ALA A 108 20.07 12.07 -15.66
CA ALA A 108 18.78 12.45 -16.18
C ALA A 108 18.79 12.48 -17.72
N THR A 109 18.07 11.55 -18.35
CA THR A 109 17.50 11.81 -19.67
C THR A 109 16.48 12.96 -19.54
N PRO A 110 16.44 13.92 -20.49
CA PRO A 110 15.68 15.15 -20.31
C PRO A 110 14.18 14.86 -20.13
N THR A 111 13.64 15.34 -19.01
CA THR A 111 12.21 15.26 -18.67
C THR A 111 11.41 16.18 -19.60
N PRO A 112 10.32 15.70 -20.24
CA PRO A 112 9.50 16.52 -21.12
C PRO A 112 8.69 17.56 -20.32
N VAL A 113 8.58 18.76 -20.89
CA VAL A 113 7.70 19.84 -20.42
C VAL A 113 6.25 19.35 -20.46
N ILE A 114 5.55 19.39 -19.32
CA ILE A 114 4.12 19.10 -19.25
C ILE A 114 3.35 20.27 -19.86
N THR A 115 3.01 20.16 -21.14
CA THR A 115 1.87 20.85 -21.74
C THR A 115 0.72 19.85 -21.82
N THR A 116 -0.43 20.19 -21.24
CA THR A 116 -1.67 19.41 -21.25
C THR A 116 -2.02 18.99 -22.69
N PRO A 117 -1.96 17.69 -23.06
CA PRO A 117 -2.30 17.28 -24.41
C PRO A 117 -3.81 17.00 -24.53
N THR A 118 -4.41 17.56 -25.59
CA THR A 118 -5.65 17.08 -26.20
C THR A 118 -5.49 15.60 -26.58
N PRO A 119 -6.48 14.72 -26.32
CA PRO A 119 -6.31 13.28 -26.50
C PRO A 119 -6.12 12.96 -27.99
N THR A 120 -4.90 12.55 -28.34
CA THR A 120 -4.60 11.91 -29.62
C THR A 120 -4.21 10.48 -29.31
N SER A 121 -5.02 9.53 -29.76
CA SER A 121 -4.82 8.09 -29.59
C SER A 121 -3.59 7.63 -30.37
N ILE A 122 -2.44 7.62 -29.70
CA ILE A 122 -1.29 6.81 -30.11
C ILE A 122 -1.37 5.55 -29.25
N ILE A 123 -1.74 4.42 -29.85
CA ILE A 123 -1.64 3.10 -29.21
C ILE A 123 -0.19 2.67 -29.37
N PRO A 124 0.70 2.77 -28.36
CA PRO A 124 1.94 2.00 -28.40
C PRO A 124 1.51 0.54 -28.38
N THR A 125 1.88 -0.25 -29.39
CA THR A 125 1.75 -1.71 -29.33
C THR A 125 2.74 -2.21 -28.27
N PRO A 126 2.31 -2.68 -27.09
CA PRO A 126 3.23 -3.24 -26.12
C PRO A 126 3.36 -4.73 -26.46
N THR A 127 4.48 -5.08 -27.09
CA THR A 127 4.93 -6.46 -27.16
C THR A 127 5.46 -6.83 -25.78
N SER A 128 4.77 -7.75 -25.10
CA SER A 128 5.36 -8.45 -23.94
C SER A 128 6.71 -9.02 -24.37
N PHE A 129 7.82 -8.44 -23.90
CA PHE A 129 9.14 -8.98 -24.19
C PHE A 129 9.35 -10.23 -23.33
N VAL A 130 9.32 -11.39 -23.97
CA VAL A 130 9.57 -12.68 -23.33
C VAL A 130 11.08 -12.86 -23.25
N LYS A 131 11.61 -12.91 -22.03
CA LYS A 131 13.03 -13.20 -21.81
C LYS A 131 13.24 -14.68 -21.50
N GLU A 132 14.50 -15.10 -21.50
CA GLU A 132 14.87 -16.44 -21.09
C GLU A 132 14.36 -16.75 -19.67
N GLY A 133 13.74 -17.92 -19.52
CA GLY A 133 13.15 -18.38 -18.26
C GLY A 133 11.71 -17.91 -18.00
N ASP A 134 11.14 -17.03 -18.83
CA ASP A 134 9.70 -16.78 -18.85
C ASP A 134 8.95 -17.97 -19.47
N ILE A 135 7.67 -18.12 -19.11
CA ILE A 135 6.79 -19.17 -19.60
C ILE A 135 5.60 -18.50 -20.29
N VAL A 136 5.26 -18.91 -21.51
CA VAL A 136 4.08 -18.41 -22.21
C VAL A 136 3.05 -19.53 -22.31
N LEU A 137 1.87 -19.30 -21.75
CA LEU A 137 0.74 -20.22 -21.79
C LEU A 137 -0.30 -19.76 -22.82
N GLU A 138 -0.96 -20.75 -23.41
CA GLU A 138 -2.09 -20.59 -24.32
C GLU A 138 -3.28 -21.34 -23.71
N PRO A 139 -4.53 -20.90 -23.94
CA PRO A 139 -5.70 -21.68 -23.57
C PRO A 139 -5.65 -23.09 -24.18
N ASN A 140 -5.91 -24.13 -23.39
CA ASN A 140 -5.81 -25.55 -23.79
C ASN A 140 -4.41 -25.99 -24.27
N GLY A 141 -3.36 -25.24 -23.92
CA GLY A 141 -1.97 -25.64 -24.17
C GLY A 141 -1.57 -26.90 -23.39
N SER A 142 -0.43 -27.48 -23.75
CA SER A 142 0.10 -28.69 -23.11
C SER A 142 0.60 -28.48 -21.67
N MET A 143 0.94 -27.24 -21.31
CA MET A 143 1.33 -26.85 -19.96
C MET A 143 0.17 -26.12 -19.27
N THR A 144 -0.19 -26.55 -18.08
CA THR A 144 -1.20 -25.88 -17.25
C THR A 144 -0.59 -24.74 -16.44
N LEU A 145 -1.42 -23.83 -15.91
CA LEU A 145 -0.95 -22.76 -15.03
C LEU A 145 -0.32 -23.32 -13.74
N GLU A 146 -0.84 -24.40 -13.17
CA GLU A 146 -0.26 -25.02 -11.98
C GLU A 146 1.14 -25.59 -12.26
N GLN A 147 1.34 -26.19 -13.44
CA GLN A 147 2.66 -26.67 -13.86
C GLN A 147 3.64 -25.51 -14.04
N ALA A 148 3.21 -24.40 -14.63
CA ALA A 148 4.03 -23.20 -14.78
C ALA A 148 4.36 -22.55 -13.41
N ILE A 149 3.39 -22.44 -12.51
CA ILE A 149 3.57 -21.94 -11.13
C ILE A 149 4.62 -22.78 -10.38
N LYS A 150 4.63 -24.10 -10.59
CA LYS A 150 5.58 -25.00 -9.93
C LYS A 150 7.01 -24.84 -10.46
N SER A 151 7.19 -24.50 -11.73
CA SER A 151 8.50 -24.46 -12.39
C SER A 151 9.13 -23.07 -12.47
N ILE A 152 8.32 -22.00 -12.43
CA ILE A 152 8.80 -20.62 -12.62
C ILE A 152 9.81 -20.23 -11.55
N GLN A 153 10.90 -19.57 -11.97
CA GLN A 153 11.95 -19.07 -11.09
C GLN A 153 11.69 -17.61 -10.68
N PRO A 154 12.16 -17.16 -9.50
CA PRO A 154 12.08 -15.75 -9.10
C PRO A 154 12.65 -14.82 -10.18
N GLY A 155 11.96 -13.70 -10.42
CA GLY A 155 12.33 -12.72 -11.45
C GLY A 155 11.76 -13.00 -12.84
N ASN A 156 11.12 -14.15 -13.05
CA ASN A 156 10.51 -14.52 -14.33
C ASN A 156 8.98 -14.43 -14.31
N THR A 157 8.40 -14.42 -15.51
CA THR A 157 6.97 -14.19 -15.75
C THR A 157 6.32 -15.38 -16.44
N ILE A 158 5.16 -15.78 -15.93
CA ILE A 158 4.20 -16.62 -16.63
C ILE A 158 3.26 -15.68 -17.39
N TYR A 159 3.42 -15.61 -18.71
CA TYR A 159 2.53 -14.86 -19.58
C TYR A 159 1.34 -15.72 -20.00
N LEU A 160 0.14 -15.18 -19.86
CA LEU A 160 -1.10 -15.79 -20.35
C LEU A 160 -1.51 -15.11 -21.65
N LYS A 161 -1.52 -15.85 -22.77
CA LYS A 161 -2.14 -15.35 -24.00
C LYS A 161 -3.66 -15.19 -23.81
N SER A 162 -4.22 -14.30 -24.61
CA SER A 162 -5.65 -14.01 -24.66
C SER A 162 -6.51 -15.26 -24.73
N GLY A 163 -7.65 -15.25 -24.04
CA GLY A 163 -8.61 -16.33 -24.00
C GLY A 163 -8.94 -16.83 -22.60
N THR A 164 -9.63 -17.96 -22.53
CA THR A 164 -10.19 -18.52 -21.29
C THR A 164 -9.50 -19.82 -20.90
N TYR A 165 -8.91 -19.84 -19.71
CA TYR A 165 -8.28 -21.00 -19.09
C TYR A 165 -9.27 -21.62 -18.09
N LYS A 166 -9.79 -22.80 -18.41
CA LYS A 166 -10.85 -23.44 -17.62
C LYS A 166 -10.25 -24.35 -16.54
N TYR A 167 -10.71 -24.16 -15.31
CA TYR A 167 -10.33 -24.95 -14.15
C TYR A 167 -11.56 -25.41 -13.38
N SER A 168 -11.47 -26.58 -12.76
CA SER A 168 -12.50 -27.14 -11.88
C SER A 168 -12.01 -27.38 -10.45
N LYS A 169 -10.78 -26.95 -10.14
CA LYS A 169 -10.10 -27.11 -8.85
C LYS A 169 -9.29 -25.87 -8.52
N THR A 170 -9.12 -25.62 -7.23
CA THR A 170 -8.34 -24.48 -6.73
C THR A 170 -6.90 -24.55 -7.22
N ILE A 171 -6.40 -23.43 -7.72
CA ILE A 171 -4.99 -23.26 -8.02
C ILE A 171 -4.30 -22.73 -6.77
N VAL A 172 -3.27 -23.43 -6.30
CA VAL A 172 -2.53 -23.05 -5.09
C VAL A 172 -1.12 -22.63 -5.47
N ILE A 173 -0.80 -21.36 -5.19
CA ILE A 173 0.58 -20.87 -5.13
C ILE A 173 1.04 -21.10 -3.67
N ALA A 174 1.66 -22.24 -3.43
CA ALA A 174 1.91 -22.77 -2.09
C ALA A 174 2.89 -21.92 -1.26
N GLU A 175 2.80 -22.06 0.07
CA GLU A 175 3.82 -21.54 1.00
C GLU A 175 5.21 -22.03 0.58
N GLY A 176 6.20 -21.14 0.65
CA GLY A 176 7.57 -21.42 0.21
C GLY A 176 7.80 -21.31 -1.30
N ASN A 177 6.75 -21.28 -2.13
CA ASN A 177 6.87 -20.91 -3.54
C ASN A 177 6.95 -19.38 -3.67
N ASN A 178 8.10 -18.80 -3.33
CA ASN A 178 8.26 -17.37 -3.17
C ASN A 178 9.13 -16.76 -4.29
N GLY A 179 8.88 -15.49 -4.61
CA GLY A 179 9.93 -14.60 -5.11
C GLY A 179 10.77 -14.03 -3.96
N TYR A 180 11.45 -12.93 -4.22
CA TYR A 180 12.11 -12.11 -3.19
C TYR A 180 12.13 -10.64 -3.62
N PRO A 181 12.42 -9.68 -2.72
CA PRO A 181 12.51 -8.27 -3.10
C PRO A 181 13.44 -8.07 -4.30
N GLY A 182 12.94 -7.43 -5.36
CA GLY A 182 13.68 -7.23 -6.62
C GLY A 182 13.54 -8.36 -7.64
N ALA A 183 13.04 -9.54 -7.26
CA ALA A 183 12.80 -10.66 -8.17
C ALA A 183 11.47 -11.36 -7.85
N TYR A 184 10.38 -10.67 -8.14
CA TYR A 184 9.04 -11.24 -8.03
C TYR A 184 8.87 -12.38 -9.02
N LYS A 185 8.15 -13.44 -8.61
CA LYS A 185 7.53 -14.37 -9.57
C LYS A 185 6.27 -13.71 -10.10
N LYS A 186 6.00 -13.83 -11.40
CA LYS A 186 4.90 -13.06 -12.01
C LYS A 186 3.92 -13.94 -12.78
N ILE A 187 2.66 -13.54 -12.77
CA ILE A 187 1.63 -14.01 -13.70
C ILE A 187 1.07 -12.76 -14.37
N ALA A 188 1.13 -12.65 -15.69
CA ALA A 188 0.70 -11.47 -16.42
C ALA A 188 0.01 -11.81 -17.74
N SER A 189 -0.81 -10.91 -18.27
CA SER A 189 -1.27 -11.01 -19.65
C SER A 189 -0.10 -10.94 -20.65
N TYR A 190 -0.20 -11.69 -21.73
CA TYR A 190 0.61 -11.49 -22.93
C TYR A 190 -0.06 -10.42 -23.80
N GLY A 191 0.55 -9.26 -23.94
CA GLY A 191 -0.07 -8.07 -24.55
C GLY A 191 -1.09 -7.39 -23.64
N ASN A 192 -2.02 -6.65 -24.25
CA ASN A 192 -3.02 -5.82 -23.56
C ASN A 192 -4.33 -6.52 -23.23
N ASP A 193 -4.57 -7.70 -23.81
CA ASP A 193 -5.78 -8.46 -23.55
C ASP A 193 -5.86 -8.87 -22.08
N LYS A 194 -7.08 -9.10 -21.59
CA LYS A 194 -7.32 -9.57 -20.22
C LYS A 194 -7.73 -11.06 -20.24
N PRO A 195 -6.78 -12.01 -20.18
CA PRO A 195 -7.09 -13.43 -20.16
C PRO A 195 -7.91 -13.79 -18.91
N ILE A 196 -8.81 -14.76 -19.07
CA ILE A 196 -9.76 -15.17 -18.05
C ILE A 196 -9.33 -16.53 -17.50
N ILE A 197 -9.12 -16.60 -16.20
CA ILE A 197 -9.03 -17.86 -15.45
C ILE A 197 -10.45 -18.15 -14.94
N ASP A 198 -11.08 -19.15 -15.54
CA ASP A 198 -12.49 -19.47 -15.35
C ASP A 198 -12.66 -20.73 -14.50
N PHE A 199 -13.24 -20.55 -13.32
CA PHE A 199 -13.53 -21.58 -12.35
C PHE A 199 -15.01 -21.98 -12.32
N SER A 200 -15.83 -21.53 -13.27
CA SER A 200 -17.30 -21.77 -13.30
C SER A 200 -17.73 -23.24 -13.24
N ALA A 201 -16.82 -24.19 -13.43
CA ALA A 201 -17.04 -25.61 -13.21
C ALA A 201 -17.04 -26.04 -11.73
N MET A 202 -16.67 -25.14 -10.80
CA MET A 202 -16.73 -25.38 -9.36
C MET A 202 -18.16 -25.25 -8.83
N ALA A 203 -18.55 -26.18 -7.95
CA ALA A 203 -19.74 -26.00 -7.13
C ALA A 203 -19.46 -25.00 -6.00
N GLU A 204 -20.51 -24.34 -5.49
CA GLU A 204 -20.40 -23.47 -4.31
C GLU A 204 -20.00 -24.28 -3.06
N ASN A 205 -18.85 -23.98 -2.48
CA ASN A 205 -18.28 -24.65 -1.32
C ASN A 205 -17.08 -23.86 -0.78
N SER A 206 -16.98 -23.66 0.54
CA SER A 206 -15.86 -22.96 1.22
C SER A 206 -14.43 -23.50 0.99
N SER A 207 -14.28 -24.63 0.29
CA SER A 207 -12.99 -25.16 -0.14
C SER A 207 -12.66 -24.89 -1.62
N ASN A 208 -13.63 -24.41 -2.40
CA ASN A 208 -13.53 -24.21 -3.85
C ASN A 208 -13.13 -22.78 -4.20
N ARG A 209 -12.06 -22.28 -3.58
CA ARG A 209 -11.45 -20.98 -3.91
C ARG A 209 -10.89 -21.03 -5.32
N GLY A 210 -10.88 -19.91 -6.04
CA GLY A 210 -10.25 -19.86 -7.37
C GLY A 210 -8.74 -20.02 -7.25
N ILE A 211 -8.06 -18.97 -6.79
CA ILE A 211 -6.61 -18.97 -6.53
C ILE A 211 -6.32 -18.74 -5.05
N VAL A 212 -5.51 -19.61 -4.45
CA VAL A 212 -4.89 -19.37 -3.14
C VAL A 212 -3.44 -18.94 -3.35
N LEU A 213 -3.13 -17.69 -3.00
CA LEU A 213 -1.78 -17.15 -2.99
C LEU A 213 -1.21 -17.19 -1.58
N ALA A 214 -0.59 -18.31 -1.21
CA ALA A 214 0.11 -18.50 0.06
C ALA A 214 1.62 -18.20 -0.02
N GLY A 215 2.17 -18.13 -1.25
CA GLY A 215 3.53 -17.66 -1.50
C GLY A 215 3.70 -16.14 -1.31
N ASN A 216 4.95 -15.72 -1.20
CA ASN A 216 5.37 -14.34 -1.00
C ASN A 216 6.03 -13.77 -2.26
N TYR A 217 6.03 -12.44 -2.40
CA TYR A 217 6.69 -11.73 -3.51
C TYR A 217 6.23 -12.23 -4.89
N TRP A 218 4.92 -12.41 -5.06
CA TRP A 218 4.27 -12.60 -6.35
C TRP A 218 3.71 -11.29 -6.89
N HIS A 219 3.76 -11.13 -8.21
CA HIS A 219 3.11 -10.03 -8.92
C HIS A 219 2.14 -10.61 -9.94
N ILE A 220 0.84 -10.48 -9.68
CA ILE A 220 -0.22 -10.96 -10.56
C ILE A 220 -0.86 -9.75 -11.23
N LYS A 221 -0.77 -9.67 -12.56
CA LYS A 221 -1.12 -8.47 -13.32
C LYS A 221 -2.05 -8.72 -14.50
N ASN A 222 -3.08 -7.88 -14.64
CA ASN A 222 -3.94 -7.79 -15.82
C ASN A 222 -4.60 -9.12 -16.24
N ILE A 223 -5.14 -9.86 -15.27
CA ILE A 223 -5.91 -11.09 -15.52
C ILE A 223 -7.32 -10.96 -14.93
N ALA A 224 -8.26 -11.77 -15.41
CA ALA A 224 -9.58 -11.92 -14.79
C ALA A 224 -9.71 -13.28 -14.13
N ILE A 225 -10.36 -13.33 -12.96
CA ILE A 225 -10.71 -14.56 -12.24
C ILE A 225 -12.21 -14.62 -12.09
N HIS A 226 -12.82 -15.63 -12.71
CA HIS A 226 -14.27 -15.78 -12.77
C HIS A 226 -14.76 -17.07 -12.13
N GLY A 227 -15.95 -17.01 -11.54
CA GLY A 227 -16.79 -18.19 -11.34
C GLY A 227 -16.27 -19.18 -10.28
N ALA A 228 -15.39 -18.78 -9.38
CA ALA A 228 -14.94 -19.66 -8.30
C ALA A 228 -16.13 -20.10 -7.43
N GLY A 229 -16.05 -21.30 -6.86
CA GLY A 229 -17.06 -21.86 -5.94
C GLY A 229 -17.01 -21.28 -4.53
N ASP A 230 -16.06 -20.38 -4.29
CA ASP A 230 -15.84 -19.59 -3.07
C ASP A 230 -15.20 -18.29 -3.58
N ASN A 231 -14.34 -17.64 -2.79
CA ASN A 231 -13.64 -16.42 -3.17
C ASN A 231 -12.81 -16.62 -4.44
N GLY A 232 -12.78 -15.59 -5.29
CA GLY A 232 -12.01 -15.62 -6.54
C GLY A 232 -10.51 -15.77 -6.27
N MET A 233 -9.99 -14.99 -5.33
CA MET A 233 -8.62 -15.12 -4.84
C MET A 233 -8.55 -14.96 -3.32
N LEU A 234 -7.88 -15.91 -2.65
CA LEU A 234 -7.41 -15.76 -1.29
C LEU A 234 -5.93 -15.39 -1.30
N VAL A 235 -5.60 -14.17 -0.86
CA VAL A 235 -4.23 -13.73 -0.62
C VAL A 235 -3.87 -14.00 0.84
N ALA A 236 -3.03 -15.00 1.05
CA ALA A 236 -2.60 -15.48 2.37
C ALA A 236 -1.10 -15.24 2.65
N GLY A 237 -0.30 -14.99 1.61
CA GLY A 237 1.10 -14.64 1.75
C GLY A 237 1.36 -13.15 1.99
N HIS A 238 2.62 -12.77 1.91
CA HIS A 238 3.13 -11.45 2.23
C HIS A 238 3.85 -10.80 1.04
N ASN A 239 3.89 -9.47 1.03
CA ASN A 239 4.66 -8.68 0.06
C ASN A 239 4.28 -8.97 -1.41
N ASN A 240 3.04 -9.36 -1.67
CA ASN A 240 2.53 -9.60 -3.01
C ASN A 240 1.94 -8.33 -3.63
N ILE A 241 1.89 -8.30 -4.96
CA ILE A 241 1.26 -7.23 -5.76
C ILE A 241 0.19 -7.87 -6.63
N ILE A 242 -1.04 -7.38 -6.49
CA ILE A 242 -2.16 -7.73 -7.35
C ILE A 242 -2.53 -6.45 -8.11
N GLU A 243 -2.32 -6.43 -9.42
CA GLU A 243 -2.40 -5.21 -10.23
C GLU A 243 -3.34 -5.38 -11.42
N ALA A 244 -4.28 -4.44 -11.60
CA ALA A 244 -5.15 -4.41 -12.77
C ALA A 244 -5.96 -5.72 -13.00
N CYS A 245 -6.21 -6.49 -11.94
CA CYS A 245 -6.95 -7.75 -12.01
C CYS A 245 -8.47 -7.53 -11.87
N ASN A 246 -9.26 -8.40 -12.51
CA ASN A 246 -10.71 -8.45 -12.35
C ASN A 246 -11.12 -9.70 -11.54
N PHE A 247 -12.03 -9.53 -10.57
CA PHE A 247 -12.62 -10.64 -9.81
C PHE A 247 -14.14 -10.59 -9.96
N MET A 248 -14.72 -11.54 -10.69
CA MET A 248 -16.15 -11.45 -11.02
C MET A 248 -16.88 -12.78 -10.93
N TYR A 249 -18.17 -12.74 -10.65
CA TYR A 249 -19.06 -13.91 -10.70
C TYR A 249 -18.66 -15.06 -9.76
N ASN A 250 -17.83 -14.79 -8.76
CA ASN A 250 -17.42 -15.79 -7.76
C ASN A 250 -18.55 -16.02 -6.76
N ARG A 251 -18.56 -17.19 -6.13
CA ARG A 251 -19.60 -17.61 -5.17
C ARG A 251 -19.30 -17.22 -3.71
N ASP A 252 -18.39 -16.26 -3.55
CA ASP A 252 -18.01 -15.56 -2.32
C ASP A 252 -17.21 -14.32 -2.80
N SER A 253 -16.53 -13.63 -1.89
CA SER A 253 -15.79 -12.40 -2.13
C SER A 253 -14.84 -12.47 -3.34
N GLY A 254 -14.80 -11.41 -4.15
CA GLY A 254 -13.93 -11.40 -5.34
C GLY A 254 -12.45 -11.64 -4.99
N LEU A 255 -11.93 -10.88 -4.04
CA LEU A 255 -10.61 -11.11 -3.43
C LEU A 255 -10.69 -10.97 -1.92
N GLN A 256 -10.11 -11.93 -1.20
CA GLN A 256 -10.00 -11.93 0.25
C GLN A 256 -8.53 -11.94 0.71
N LEU A 257 -8.18 -11.09 1.66
CA LEU A 257 -6.94 -11.16 2.45
C LEU A 257 -7.25 -11.82 3.79
N SER A 258 -6.75 -13.03 3.99
CA SER A 258 -6.91 -13.79 5.23
C SER A 258 -5.88 -14.92 5.31
N ARG A 259 -5.61 -15.43 6.52
CA ARG A 259 -4.75 -16.61 6.66
C ARG A 259 -5.34 -17.80 5.90
N TYR A 260 -4.47 -18.57 5.26
CA TYR A 260 -4.83 -19.87 4.70
C TYR A 260 -4.57 -21.01 5.71
N ASN A 261 -3.42 -20.96 6.39
CA ASN A 261 -3.05 -21.93 7.40
C ASN A 261 -3.71 -21.62 8.75
N SER A 262 -4.64 -22.48 9.18
CA SER A 262 -5.38 -22.31 10.43
C SER A 262 -4.51 -22.36 11.70
N SER A 263 -3.29 -22.91 11.60
CA SER A 263 -2.30 -22.91 12.68
C SER A 263 -1.66 -21.54 12.92
N TYR A 264 -1.85 -20.58 12.02
CA TYR A 264 -1.37 -19.20 12.18
C TYR A 264 -2.36 -18.39 13.02
N THR A 265 -2.29 -18.58 14.34
CA THR A 265 -3.19 -17.96 15.32
C THR A 265 -2.78 -16.57 15.77
N THR A 266 -1.63 -16.07 15.31
CA THR A 266 -1.09 -14.75 15.69
C THR A 266 -0.95 -13.85 14.47
N LYS A 267 -1.20 -12.55 14.66
CA LYS A 267 -1.26 -11.54 13.59
C LYS A 267 0.02 -11.42 12.76
N ASP A 268 1.18 -11.64 13.36
CA ASP A 268 2.49 -11.62 12.68
C ASP A 268 2.60 -12.66 11.55
N LYS A 269 1.76 -13.71 11.58
CA LYS A 269 1.70 -14.76 10.56
C LYS A 269 0.57 -14.58 9.55
N TRP A 270 -0.21 -13.51 9.67
CA TRP A 270 -1.30 -13.21 8.75
C TRP A 270 -0.79 -12.43 7.53
N PRO A 271 -1.46 -12.53 6.36
CA PRO A 271 -1.04 -11.84 5.13
C PRO A 271 -0.80 -10.36 5.39
N SER A 272 0.40 -9.89 5.04
CA SER A 272 0.88 -8.55 5.41
C SER A 272 1.66 -7.93 4.25
N ASN A 273 1.67 -6.60 4.18
CA ASN A 273 2.41 -5.82 3.19
C ASN A 273 2.02 -6.13 1.73
N ASN A 274 0.78 -6.55 1.47
CA ASN A 274 0.30 -6.76 0.11
C ASN A 274 -0.23 -5.44 -0.49
N LEU A 275 0.03 -5.24 -1.77
CA LEU A 275 -0.53 -4.13 -2.55
C LEU A 275 -1.56 -4.68 -3.53
N ILE A 276 -2.80 -4.23 -3.42
CA ILE A 276 -3.86 -4.48 -4.38
C ILE A 276 -4.13 -3.14 -5.06
N VAL A 277 -3.88 -3.06 -6.38
CA VAL A 277 -3.87 -1.79 -7.10
C VAL A 277 -4.56 -1.89 -8.46
N ASP A 278 -5.37 -0.89 -8.79
CA ASP A 278 -6.13 -0.80 -10.05
C ASP A 278 -7.04 -2.02 -10.31
N CYS A 279 -7.38 -2.78 -9.25
CA CYS A 279 -8.24 -3.95 -9.34
C CYS A 279 -9.74 -3.59 -9.38
N TYR A 280 -10.50 -4.40 -10.10
CA TYR A 280 -11.95 -4.29 -10.21
C TYR A 280 -12.62 -5.58 -9.71
N SER A 281 -13.60 -5.46 -8.83
CA SER A 281 -14.34 -6.61 -8.30
C SER A 281 -15.84 -6.38 -8.41
N ALA A 282 -16.55 -7.29 -9.08
CA ALA A 282 -17.97 -7.06 -9.33
C ALA A 282 -18.79 -8.34 -9.56
N GLU A 283 -20.07 -8.25 -9.22
CA GLU A 283 -21.05 -9.31 -9.46
C GLU A 283 -20.67 -10.65 -8.80
N ASN A 284 -19.95 -10.59 -7.68
CA ASN A 284 -19.76 -11.74 -6.83
C ASN A 284 -21.05 -12.00 -6.02
N MET A 285 -21.42 -13.28 -5.90
CA MET A 285 -22.74 -13.71 -5.41
C MET A 285 -22.67 -15.12 -4.83
N ASP A 286 -22.80 -15.24 -3.52
CA ASP A 286 -23.06 -16.51 -2.82
C ASP A 286 -24.57 -16.79 -2.76
N SER A 287 -24.95 -18.04 -2.47
CA SER A 287 -26.36 -18.46 -2.45
C SER A 287 -27.19 -17.87 -1.29
N ARG A 288 -26.53 -17.33 -0.26
CA ARG A 288 -27.18 -16.69 0.90
C ARG A 288 -27.30 -15.18 0.73
N ALA A 289 -26.55 -14.62 -0.22
CA ALA A 289 -26.37 -13.20 -0.44
C ALA A 289 -25.88 -12.46 0.81
N GLU A 290 -24.93 -13.04 1.53
CA GLU A 290 -24.44 -12.53 2.82
C GLU A 290 -22.91 -12.44 2.89
N ASP A 291 -22.19 -13.20 2.04
CA ASP A 291 -20.75 -13.41 2.19
C ASP A 291 -19.94 -12.81 1.02
N ALA A 292 -20.54 -12.65 -0.17
CA ALA A 292 -19.81 -12.25 -1.37
C ALA A 292 -19.63 -10.73 -1.52
N ASP A 293 -18.52 -10.26 -0.98
CA ASP A 293 -18.04 -8.88 -1.11
C ASP A 293 -17.29 -8.62 -2.43
N GLY A 294 -17.05 -7.34 -2.74
CA GLY A 294 -16.05 -6.98 -3.75
C GLY A 294 -14.64 -7.36 -3.30
N PHE A 295 -14.21 -6.75 -2.19
CA PHE A 295 -12.90 -7.00 -1.58
C PHE A 295 -13.03 -7.18 -0.07
N ALA A 296 -12.41 -8.22 0.46
CA ALA A 296 -12.55 -8.63 1.85
C ALA A 296 -11.18 -8.69 2.56
N ALA A 297 -10.82 -7.64 3.28
CA ALA A 297 -9.60 -7.64 4.11
C ALA A 297 -9.94 -7.94 5.56
N LYS A 298 -10.44 -9.16 5.81
CA LYS A 298 -11.19 -9.53 7.01
C LYS A 298 -10.59 -10.71 7.79
N LEU A 299 -11.17 -10.98 8.95
CA LEU A 299 -10.88 -12.11 9.85
C LEU A 299 -9.44 -12.15 10.39
N THR A 300 -8.51 -12.54 9.54
CA THR A 300 -7.10 -12.81 9.89
C THR A 300 -6.20 -12.16 8.86
N CYS A 301 -6.37 -10.85 8.71
CA CYS A 301 -5.59 -9.98 7.84
C CYS A 301 -4.51 -9.27 8.66
N GLY A 302 -3.25 -9.37 8.24
CA GLY A 302 -2.11 -8.77 8.93
C GLY A 302 -1.93 -7.28 8.61
N GLU A 303 -0.76 -6.75 8.95
CA GLU A 303 -0.47 -5.31 8.87
C GLU A 303 0.03 -4.88 7.47
N GLY A 304 -0.12 -3.58 7.16
CA GLY A 304 0.53 -2.97 6.00
C GLY A 304 -0.10 -3.30 4.64
N ASN A 305 -1.29 -3.89 4.63
CA ASN A 305 -2.02 -4.15 3.38
C ASN A 305 -2.65 -2.86 2.85
N ILE A 306 -2.51 -2.63 1.55
CA ILE A 306 -2.97 -1.41 0.87
C ILE A 306 -3.85 -1.78 -0.31
N PHE A 307 -5.00 -1.11 -0.41
CA PHE A 307 -5.80 -1.04 -1.62
C PHE A 307 -5.66 0.35 -2.25
N ARG A 308 -5.42 0.41 -3.56
CA ARG A 308 -5.26 1.68 -4.28
C ARG A 308 -5.98 1.66 -5.62
N ASN A 309 -6.76 2.69 -5.91
CA ASN A 309 -7.49 2.85 -7.17
C ASN A 309 -8.38 1.65 -7.51
N CYS A 310 -8.87 0.94 -6.49
CA CYS A 310 -9.66 -0.26 -6.66
C CYS A 310 -11.15 0.07 -6.66
N LYS A 311 -11.94 -0.71 -7.41
CA LYS A 311 -13.38 -0.46 -7.56
C LYS A 311 -14.20 -1.71 -7.32
N ALA A 312 -15.21 -1.61 -6.44
CA ALA A 312 -16.13 -2.68 -6.11
C ALA A 312 -17.57 -2.34 -6.53
N GLU A 313 -18.19 -3.15 -7.40
CA GLU A 313 -19.55 -2.89 -7.88
C GLU A 313 -20.48 -4.09 -7.94
N PHE A 314 -21.76 -3.88 -7.61
CA PHE A 314 -22.81 -4.91 -7.79
C PHE A 314 -22.50 -6.26 -7.11
N ASN A 315 -21.68 -6.25 -6.06
CA ASN A 315 -21.48 -7.44 -5.21
C ASN A 315 -22.72 -7.63 -4.33
N CYS A 316 -23.01 -8.89 -3.97
CA CYS A 316 -24.29 -9.20 -3.34
C CYS A 316 -24.40 -8.71 -1.91
N ASP A 317 -23.29 -8.69 -1.17
CA ASP A 317 -23.20 -8.15 0.17
C ASP A 317 -22.62 -6.73 0.14
N ASP A 318 -21.33 -6.55 0.43
CA ASP A 318 -20.70 -5.22 0.44
C ASP A 318 -19.70 -4.98 -0.70
N GLY A 319 -19.37 -3.71 -0.92
CA GLY A 319 -18.23 -3.37 -1.77
C GLY A 319 -16.91 -3.78 -1.12
N TRP A 320 -16.77 -3.44 0.15
CA TRP A 320 -15.58 -3.66 0.96
C TRP A 320 -15.96 -4.15 2.35
N ASP A 321 -15.35 -5.26 2.79
CA ASP A 321 -15.57 -5.80 4.12
C ASP A 321 -14.25 -6.02 4.88
N LEU A 322 -14.13 -5.36 6.03
CA LEU A 322 -12.99 -5.43 6.95
C LEU A 322 -13.41 -6.07 8.29
N TYR A 323 -14.44 -6.93 8.27
CA TYR A 323 -14.95 -7.70 9.41
C TYR A 323 -13.82 -8.29 10.27
N THR A 324 -13.98 -8.25 11.59
CA THR A 324 -13.04 -8.91 12.52
C THR A 324 -13.82 -9.87 13.39
N LYS A 325 -13.25 -11.03 13.71
CA LYS A 325 -13.94 -12.01 14.56
C LYS A 325 -13.41 -11.92 15.99
N SER A 326 -14.30 -11.92 16.97
CA SER A 326 -13.94 -11.92 18.40
C SER A 326 -12.96 -13.07 18.76
N ASP A 327 -13.13 -14.25 18.18
CA ASP A 327 -12.25 -15.41 18.37
C ASP A 327 -10.78 -15.19 17.94
N THR A 328 -10.56 -14.36 16.91
CA THR A 328 -9.21 -14.08 16.37
C THR A 328 -8.70 -12.71 16.77
N GLY A 329 -9.58 -11.81 17.17
CA GLY A 329 -9.27 -10.44 17.56
C GLY A 329 -9.07 -9.50 16.36
N ALA A 330 -8.44 -8.35 16.65
CA ALA A 330 -8.20 -7.28 15.70
C ALA A 330 -7.33 -7.73 14.52
N ILE A 331 -7.73 -7.37 13.30
CA ILE A 331 -6.87 -7.41 12.10
C ILE A 331 -5.84 -6.27 12.12
N GLY A 332 -4.95 -6.25 11.14
CA GLY A 332 -4.05 -5.13 10.90
C GLY A 332 -4.74 -3.93 10.26
N VAL A 333 -4.08 -2.78 10.36
CA VAL A 333 -4.58 -1.55 9.74
C VAL A 333 -4.48 -1.68 8.22
N VAL A 334 -5.64 -1.67 7.57
CA VAL A 334 -5.79 -1.54 6.12
C VAL A 334 -5.79 -0.05 5.72
N ILE A 335 -5.03 0.27 4.68
CA ILE A 335 -5.01 1.59 4.04
C ILE A 335 -5.73 1.49 2.68
N MET A 336 -6.62 2.44 2.39
CA MET A 336 -7.38 2.50 1.15
C MET A 336 -7.22 3.89 0.53
N GLU A 337 -6.79 3.94 -0.72
CA GLU A 337 -6.50 5.18 -1.44
C GLU A 337 -7.23 5.20 -2.78
N ASN A 338 -8.04 6.23 -3.03
CA ASN A 338 -8.82 6.39 -4.26
C ASN A 338 -9.69 5.16 -4.58
N CYS A 339 -10.20 4.47 -3.56
CA CYS A 339 -11.05 3.29 -3.75
C CYS A 339 -12.52 3.68 -3.93
N GLU A 340 -13.25 2.89 -4.71
CA GLU A 340 -14.65 3.13 -5.04
C GLU A 340 -15.53 1.94 -4.64
N ALA A 341 -16.75 2.25 -4.19
CA ALA A 341 -17.79 1.26 -3.92
C ALA A 341 -19.13 1.74 -4.48
N SER A 342 -19.69 1.04 -5.46
CA SER A 342 -20.94 1.45 -6.09
C SER A 342 -21.94 0.34 -6.37
N ASN A 343 -23.21 0.61 -6.07
CA ASN A 343 -24.33 -0.29 -6.34
C ASN A 343 -24.23 -1.68 -5.66
N ASN A 344 -23.46 -1.83 -4.58
CA ASN A 344 -23.41 -3.08 -3.83
C ASN A 344 -24.74 -3.32 -3.11
N GLY A 345 -25.10 -4.61 -2.95
CA GLY A 345 -26.45 -5.06 -2.57
C GLY A 345 -27.46 -5.09 -3.73
N LYS A 346 -27.02 -4.87 -4.98
CA LYS A 346 -27.90 -4.85 -6.17
C LYS A 346 -27.38 -5.74 -7.28
N TYR A 347 -28.30 -6.37 -7.99
CA TYR A 347 -28.05 -6.85 -9.35
C TYR A 347 -27.91 -5.65 -10.30
N ARG A 348 -27.26 -5.83 -11.45
CA ARG A 348 -27.21 -4.79 -12.52
C ARG A 348 -28.58 -4.30 -12.99
N SER A 349 -29.61 -5.12 -12.84
CA SER A 349 -31.01 -4.74 -13.12
C SER A 349 -31.59 -3.72 -12.13
N GLY A 350 -30.86 -3.40 -11.06
CA GLY A 350 -31.32 -2.56 -9.95
C GLY A 350 -32.11 -3.30 -8.87
N ARG A 351 -32.45 -4.59 -9.10
CA ARG A 351 -33.09 -5.43 -8.08
C ARG A 351 -32.13 -5.64 -6.91
N LEU A 352 -32.67 -5.62 -5.69
CA LEU A 352 -31.90 -5.90 -4.47
C LEU A 352 -31.51 -7.38 -4.41
N THR A 353 -30.32 -7.67 -3.90
CA THR A 353 -29.79 -9.03 -3.71
C THR A 353 -30.32 -9.67 -2.44
N GLY A 354 -30.51 -8.87 -1.39
CA GLY A 354 -30.90 -9.33 -0.05
C GLY A 354 -29.78 -9.18 0.99
N GLY A 355 -28.54 -8.99 0.54
CA GLY A 355 -27.39 -8.71 1.41
C GLY A 355 -27.38 -7.30 1.99
N ASP A 356 -26.39 -7.03 2.82
CA ASP A 356 -26.27 -5.80 3.61
C ASP A 356 -26.17 -4.56 2.71
N GLY A 357 -25.37 -4.61 1.66
CA GLY A 357 -25.31 -3.57 0.64
C GLY A 357 -24.64 -2.29 1.08
N ASN A 358 -23.60 -2.37 1.90
CA ASN A 358 -22.74 -1.22 2.23
C ASN A 358 -21.70 -0.98 1.13
N GLY A 359 -21.26 0.27 1.00
CA GLY A 359 -20.07 0.60 0.21
C GLY A 359 -18.82 0.07 0.92
N PHE A 360 -18.55 0.59 2.12
CA PHE A 360 -17.41 0.22 2.95
C PHE A 360 -17.84 -0.19 4.36
N LYS A 361 -17.74 -1.48 4.69
CA LYS A 361 -17.92 -2.06 6.04
C LYS A 361 -16.55 -2.14 6.72
N LEU A 362 -16.32 -1.24 7.69
CA LEU A 362 -14.99 -0.95 8.26
C LEU A 362 -14.73 -1.61 9.63
N GLY A 363 -15.33 -2.78 9.87
CA GLY A 363 -15.01 -3.64 11.01
C GLY A 363 -16.18 -4.53 11.43
N ASP A 364 -16.03 -5.22 12.57
CA ASP A 364 -17.03 -5.48 13.62
C ASP A 364 -16.49 -6.44 14.73
N ASP A 365 -17.38 -7.18 15.41
CA ASP A 365 -17.24 -8.03 16.61
C ASP A 365 -16.38 -7.41 17.71
N THR A 366 -16.40 -6.07 17.75
CA THR A 366 -15.85 -5.12 18.73
C THR A 366 -14.36 -4.81 18.66
N ALA A 367 -13.61 -5.33 17.68
CA ALA A 367 -12.19 -4.98 17.58
C ALA A 367 -11.98 -3.51 17.16
N SER A 368 -11.11 -2.81 17.89
CA SER A 368 -10.73 -1.43 17.61
C SER A 368 -9.58 -1.37 16.60
N VAL A 369 -9.88 -1.16 15.32
CA VAL A 369 -8.85 -1.05 14.26
C VAL A 369 -8.93 0.32 13.56
N PRO A 370 -7.91 1.19 13.69
CA PRO A 370 -7.92 2.53 13.10
C PRO A 370 -7.53 2.52 11.62
N HIS A 371 -8.44 2.01 10.77
CA HIS A 371 -8.27 2.02 9.31
C HIS A 371 -8.07 3.44 8.76
N ILE A 372 -7.46 3.53 7.57
CA ILE A 372 -7.19 4.80 6.90
C ILE A 372 -7.79 4.76 5.50
N LEU A 373 -8.68 5.70 5.21
CA LEU A 373 -9.29 5.87 3.89
C LEU A 373 -8.97 7.28 3.38
N LYS A 374 -8.49 7.37 2.14
CA LYS A 374 -8.13 8.63 1.47
C LYS A 374 -8.77 8.69 0.10
N ASN A 375 -9.49 9.78 -0.18
CA ASN A 375 -10.17 10.01 -1.46
C ASN A 375 -11.09 8.86 -1.91
N CYS A 376 -11.65 8.11 -0.96
CA CYS A 376 -12.54 7.00 -1.28
C CYS A 376 -13.95 7.51 -1.59
N THR A 377 -14.66 6.85 -2.50
CA THR A 377 -16.01 7.26 -2.91
C THR A 377 -17.02 6.12 -2.80
N ALA A 378 -18.18 6.37 -2.19
CA ALA A 378 -19.26 5.40 -2.05
C ALA A 378 -20.56 5.89 -2.68
N ASN A 379 -21.04 5.26 -3.77
CA ASN A 379 -22.20 5.74 -4.51
C ASN A 379 -23.29 4.67 -4.71
N TYR A 380 -24.54 5.03 -4.47
CA TYR A 380 -25.69 4.20 -4.85
C TYR A 380 -25.72 2.78 -4.25
N ASN A 381 -25.00 2.52 -3.15
CA ASN A 381 -25.10 1.25 -2.42
C ASN A 381 -26.48 1.13 -1.74
N VAL A 382 -26.99 -0.08 -1.52
CA VAL A 382 -28.34 -0.28 -0.95
C VAL A 382 -28.50 0.35 0.42
N LYS A 383 -27.45 0.25 1.24
CA LYS A 383 -27.44 0.72 2.62
C LYS A 383 -26.42 1.84 2.77
N HIS A 384 -25.37 1.68 3.57
CA HIS A 384 -24.50 2.80 3.91
C HIS A 384 -23.42 3.05 2.86
N GLY A 385 -22.97 4.31 2.74
CA GLY A 385 -21.76 4.60 1.96
C GLY A 385 -20.53 4.02 2.67
N PHE A 386 -20.27 4.50 3.87
CA PHE A 386 -19.25 4.02 4.79
C PHE A 386 -19.93 3.71 6.13
N THR A 387 -19.70 2.51 6.67
CA THR A 387 -20.15 2.14 8.01
C THR A 387 -18.99 1.64 8.83
N GLY A 388 -18.87 2.13 10.07
CA GLY A 388 -17.93 1.58 11.04
C GLY A 388 -18.33 0.17 11.49
N ASN A 389 -19.57 -0.24 11.23
CA ASN A 389 -20.20 -1.53 11.57
C ASN A 389 -20.07 -2.03 13.03
N GLY A 390 -19.48 -1.24 13.93
CA GLY A 390 -19.20 -1.63 15.31
C GLY A 390 -17.75 -1.43 15.73
N ASN A 391 -16.85 -1.04 14.81
CA ASN A 391 -15.48 -0.68 15.10
C ASN A 391 -15.42 0.63 15.93
N PRO A 392 -14.95 0.58 17.19
CA PRO A 392 -14.91 1.76 18.06
C PRO A 392 -13.71 2.68 17.79
N ALA A 393 -12.80 2.30 16.88
CA ALA A 393 -11.56 3.01 16.65
C ALA A 393 -11.74 4.40 16.03
N ARG A 394 -10.67 5.20 16.10
CA ARG A 394 -10.53 6.46 15.37
C ARG A 394 -10.10 6.17 13.93
N ILE A 395 -11.04 5.71 13.10
CA ILE A 395 -10.82 5.54 11.66
C ILE A 395 -10.53 6.91 11.04
N VAL A 396 -9.50 7.01 10.20
CA VAL A 396 -9.14 8.24 9.50
C VAL A 396 -9.82 8.24 8.13
N MET A 397 -10.59 9.29 7.84
CA MET A 397 -11.28 9.47 6.57
C MET A 397 -10.91 10.84 6.01
N GLU A 398 -10.07 10.85 4.99
CA GLU A 398 -9.58 12.06 4.32
C GLU A 398 -10.23 12.17 2.94
N ASN A 399 -10.94 13.27 2.67
CA ASN A 399 -11.62 13.51 1.39
C ASN A 399 -12.53 12.34 0.92
N CYS A 400 -13.13 11.60 1.86
CA CYS A 400 -14.07 10.54 1.52
C CYS A 400 -15.44 11.14 1.18
N SER A 401 -16.05 10.70 0.09
CA SER A 401 -17.30 11.29 -0.41
C SER A 401 -18.27 10.24 -0.96
N GLY A 402 -19.47 10.66 -1.33
CA GLY A 402 -20.44 9.73 -1.89
C GLY A 402 -21.85 10.30 -2.01
N THR A 403 -22.66 9.70 -2.86
CA THR A 403 -24.05 10.12 -3.09
C THR A 403 -24.98 8.94 -3.41
N GLY A 404 -26.27 9.12 -3.18
CA GLY A 404 -27.32 8.19 -3.59
C GLY A 404 -27.34 6.83 -2.88
N ASN A 405 -26.54 6.64 -1.83
CA ASN A 405 -26.64 5.46 -0.95
C ASN A 405 -28.01 5.43 -0.27
N GLY A 406 -28.63 4.26 -0.12
CA GLY A 406 -29.98 4.15 0.44
C GLY A 406 -30.06 4.42 1.95
N GLY A 407 -28.96 4.19 2.66
CA GLY A 407 -28.74 4.58 4.06
C GLY A 407 -27.86 5.83 4.19
N LYS A 408 -27.29 6.03 5.38
CA LYS A 408 -26.38 7.16 5.65
C LYS A 408 -25.09 7.07 4.81
N LEU A 409 -24.54 8.22 4.43
CA LEU A 409 -23.19 8.30 3.85
C LEU A 409 -22.13 7.84 4.85
N PHE A 410 -22.18 8.31 6.10
CA PHE A 410 -21.31 7.87 7.19
C PHE A 410 -22.18 7.32 8.34
N ASP A 411 -22.07 6.03 8.62
CA ASP A 411 -22.83 5.32 9.66
C ASP A 411 -21.92 4.74 10.74
N ARG A 412 -22.31 4.84 12.01
CA ARG A 412 -21.57 4.28 13.16
C ARG A 412 -20.07 4.62 13.18
N LEU A 413 -19.72 5.84 12.75
CA LEU A 413 -18.35 6.38 12.68
C LEU A 413 -18.12 7.51 13.70
N ASN A 414 -18.71 7.39 14.89
CA ASN A 414 -18.76 8.48 15.88
C ASN A 414 -17.36 8.94 16.37
N ASN A 415 -16.37 8.05 16.34
CA ASN A 415 -14.99 8.34 16.77
C ASN A 415 -14.05 8.65 15.59
N ALA A 416 -14.54 8.60 14.35
CA ALA A 416 -13.72 8.80 13.16
C ALA A 416 -13.16 10.22 13.09
N ILE A 417 -11.99 10.34 12.44
CA ILE A 417 -11.32 11.60 12.18
C ILE A 417 -11.57 11.93 10.71
N PHE A 418 -12.41 12.93 10.46
CA PHE A 418 -12.68 13.45 9.13
C PHE A 418 -11.69 14.57 8.80
N ARG A 419 -11.06 14.50 7.62
CA ARG A 419 -10.11 15.49 7.10
C ARG A 419 -10.49 15.96 5.71
#